data_AF-A0A1S1RJ35-F1
#
_entry.id   AF-A0A1S1RJ35-F1
#
_cell.length_a   1.000
_cell.length_b   1.000
_cell.length_c   1.000
_cell.angle_alpha   90.00
_cell.angle_beta   90.00
_cell.angle_gamma   90.00
#
_symmetry.space_group_name_H-M   'P 1'
#
loop_
_entity.id
_entity.type
_entity.pdbx_description
1 polymer ?
#
loop_
_entity_poly.entity_id
_entity_poly.type
_entity_poly.pdbx_seq_one_letter_code
_entity_poly.pdbx_strand_id
1 'polypeptide(L)'
;MSRSKPPYAEEFRQQMVDLVRAGQLPEELAKEYGPSGQSIRNWVRDASRQDDTRADEITTAEREELNRLRKENRQLREERDILRKATIFFATETGQK
;
A
#
# COMPACT_ATOMS: atom_id res chain seq x y z
N MET A 1 43.72 0.54 0.60
CA MET A 1 42.35 0.89 1.04
C MET A 1 41.54 1.20 -0.20
N SER A 2 40.46 0.45 -0.47
CA SER A 2 39.58 0.73 -1.61
C SER A 2 38.89 2.08 -1.39
N ARG A 3 39.14 3.04 -2.29
CA ARG A 3 38.38 4.30 -2.32
C ARG A 3 36.99 3.99 -2.88
N SER A 4 36.02 3.72 -2.00
CA SER A 4 34.61 3.70 -2.40
C SER A 4 34.20 5.13 -2.74
N LYS A 5 33.62 5.32 -3.92
CA LYS A 5 33.00 6.60 -4.28
C LYS A 5 31.82 6.85 -3.34
N PRO A 6 31.59 8.10 -2.88
CA PRO A 6 30.41 8.41 -2.09
C PRO A 6 29.15 8.01 -2.88
N PRO A 7 28.12 7.47 -2.19
CA PRO A 7 26.88 7.07 -2.85
C PRO A 7 26.19 8.29 -3.48
N TYR A 8 25.55 8.08 -4.62
CA TYR A 8 24.74 9.11 -5.26
C TYR A 8 23.56 9.50 -4.36
N ALA A 9 23.22 10.79 -4.34
CA ALA A 9 22.06 11.30 -3.63
C ALA A 9 20.78 10.57 -4.06
N GLU A 10 19.84 10.37 -3.14
CA GLU A 10 18.60 9.64 -3.42
C GLU A 10 17.76 10.35 -4.49
N GLU A 11 17.64 11.67 -4.41
CA GLU A 11 16.91 12.49 -5.39
C GLU A 11 17.45 12.32 -6.81
N PHE A 12 18.78 12.26 -6.94
CA PHE A 12 19.44 12.05 -8.23
C PHE A 12 19.20 10.63 -8.76
N ARG A 13 19.23 9.61 -7.90
CA ARG A 13 18.89 8.23 -8.28
C ARG A 13 17.44 8.16 -8.75
N GLN A 14 16.52 8.81 -8.04
CA GLN A 14 15.11 8.87 -8.40
C GLN A 14 14.90 9.56 -9.74
N GLN A 15 15.56 10.69 -9.98
CA GLN A 15 15.50 11.39 -11.26
C GLN A 15 15.95 10.48 -12.42
N MET A 16 17.05 9.73 -12.25
CA MET A 16 17.49 8.78 -13.28
C MET A 16 16.47 7.65 -13.52
N VAL A 17 15.82 7.16 -12.46
CA VAL A 17 14.75 6.16 -12.57
C VAL A 17 13.57 6.72 -13.37
N ASP A 18 13.15 7.95 -13.10
CA ASP A 18 12.02 8.60 -13.75
C ASP A 18 12.29 8.83 -15.25
N LEU A 19 13.51 9.24 -15.62
CA LEU A 19 13.91 9.39 -17.01
C LEU A 19 13.91 8.06 -17.77
N VAL A 20 14.36 6.97 -17.14
CA VAL A 20 14.27 5.64 -17.76
C VAL A 20 12.83 5.19 -17.92
N ARG A 21 11.96 5.45 -16.93
CA ARG A 21 10.52 5.16 -17.02
C ARG A 21 9.84 5.99 -18.12
N ALA A 22 10.33 7.20 -18.39
CA ALA A 22 9.87 8.04 -19.50
C ALA A 22 10.39 7.58 -20.89
N GLY A 23 11.23 6.54 -20.94
CA GLY A 23 11.68 5.90 -22.17
C GLY A 23 13.14 6.20 -22.57
N GLN A 24 13.91 6.92 -21.75
CA GLN A 24 15.33 7.15 -22.03
C GLN A 24 16.17 5.89 -21.76
N LEU A 25 17.22 5.69 -22.55
CA LEU A 25 18.10 4.53 -22.41
C LEU A 25 19.11 4.76 -21.27
N PRO A 26 19.31 3.78 -20.36
CA PRO A 26 20.30 3.89 -19.29
C PRO A 26 21.73 4.21 -19.78
N GLU A 27 22.09 3.78 -20.98
CA GLU A 27 23.41 4.05 -21.58
C GLU A 27 23.59 5.49 -22.07
N GLU A 28 22.50 6.15 -22.45
CA GLU A 28 22.51 7.58 -22.84
C GLU A 28 22.62 8.44 -21.59
N LEU A 29 21.80 8.15 -20.58
CA LEU A 29 21.85 8.81 -19.28
C LEU A 29 23.22 8.63 -18.60
N ALA A 30 23.85 7.48 -18.79
CA ALA A 30 25.20 7.23 -18.28
C ALA A 30 26.24 8.19 -18.86
N LYS A 31 26.16 8.47 -20.17
CA LYS A 31 27.07 9.41 -20.86
C LYS A 31 26.81 10.86 -20.45
N GLU A 32 25.56 11.22 -20.21
CA GLU A 32 25.14 12.59 -19.91
C GLU A 32 25.36 12.95 -18.43
N TYR A 33 24.99 12.06 -17.50
CA TYR A 33 24.96 12.36 -16.08
C TYR A 33 26.13 11.76 -15.29
N GLY A 34 26.84 10.79 -15.86
CA GLY A 34 28.06 10.19 -15.29
C GLY A 34 27.93 8.84 -14.55
N PRO A 35 26.77 8.39 -14.01
CA PRO A 35 26.62 7.02 -13.53
C PRO A 35 26.85 5.98 -14.62
N SER A 36 27.20 4.76 -14.23
CA SER A 36 27.21 3.66 -15.21
C SER A 36 25.78 3.25 -15.58
N GLY A 37 25.56 2.81 -16.82
CA GLY A 37 24.26 2.29 -17.26
C GLY A 37 23.78 1.12 -16.40
N GLN A 38 24.72 0.31 -15.89
CA GLN A 38 24.41 -0.76 -14.93
C GLN A 38 23.91 -0.23 -13.58
N SER A 39 24.49 0.86 -13.07
CA SER A 39 24.02 1.51 -11.83
C SER A 39 22.58 2.01 -11.99
N ILE A 40 22.29 2.67 -13.11
CA ILE A 40 20.96 3.18 -13.44
C ILE A 40 19.96 2.02 -13.55
N ARG A 41 20.32 0.92 -14.24
CA ARG A 41 19.49 -0.29 -14.33
C ARG A 41 19.20 -0.91 -12.95
N ASN A 42 20.20 -0.93 -12.07
CA ASN A 42 20.00 -1.43 -10.71
C ASN A 42 19.00 -0.55 -9.93
N TRP A 43 19.12 0.78 -10.02
CA TRP A 43 18.18 1.69 -9.36
C TRP A 43 16.74 1.52 -9.86
N VAL A 44 16.54 1.33 -11.17
CA VAL A 44 15.21 1.09 -11.74
C VAL A 44 14.60 -0.22 -11.20
N ARG A 45 15.41 -1.27 -11.12
CA ARG A 45 14.97 -2.56 -10.54
C ARG A 45 14.61 -2.42 -9.07
N ASP A 46 15.43 -1.71 -8.30
CA ASP A 46 15.23 -1.54 -6.86
C ASP A 46 13.99 -0.67 -6.60
N ALA A 47 13.75 0.38 -7.39
CA ALA A 47 12.53 1.19 -7.35
C ALA A 47 11.27 0.37 -7.68
N SER A 48 11.34 -0.50 -8.69
CA SER A 48 10.20 -1.37 -9.05
C SER A 48 9.82 -2.33 -7.91
N ARG A 49 10.81 -2.88 -7.21
CA ARG A 49 10.57 -3.74 -6.04
C ARG A 49 9.94 -2.98 -4.87
N GLN A 50 10.34 -1.73 -4.66
CA GLN A 50 9.76 -0.89 -3.61
C GLN A 50 8.30 -0.56 -3.89
N ASP A 51 7.96 -0.29 -5.16
CA ASP A 51 6.58 -0.04 -5.58
C ASP A 51 5.71 -1.30 -5.36
N ASP A 52 6.18 -2.48 -5.75
CA ASP A 52 5.48 -3.75 -5.51
C ASP A 52 5.27 -4.02 -4.00
N THR A 53 6.30 -3.79 -3.18
CA THR A 53 6.22 -3.99 -1.72
C THR A 53 5.18 -3.06 -1.09
N ARG A 54 5.15 -1.79 -1.50
CA ARG A 54 4.17 -0.81 -1.02
C ARG A 54 2.76 -1.17 -1.43
N ALA A 55 2.57 -1.68 -2.66
CA ALA A 55 1.27 -2.12 -3.13
C ALA A 55 0.74 -3.32 -2.32
N ASP A 56 1.60 -4.28 -1.98
CA ASP A 56 1.26 -5.43 -1.14
C ASP A 56 0.91 -5.01 0.30
N GLU A 57 1.63 -4.05 0.88
CA GLU A 57 1.35 -3.49 2.21
C GLU A 57 -0.01 -2.79 2.27
N ILE A 58 -0.32 -1.94 1.29
CA ILE A 58 -1.62 -1.26 1.19
C ILE A 58 -2.74 -2.30 1.06
N THR A 59 -2.57 -3.28 0.17
CA THR A 59 -3.56 -4.35 -0.03
C THR A 59 -3.79 -5.16 1.25
N THR A 60 -2.75 -5.37 2.05
CA THR A 60 -2.85 -6.10 3.32
C THR A 60 -3.62 -5.30 4.37
N ALA A 61 -3.31 -4.00 4.52
CA ALA A 61 -4.02 -3.11 5.43
C ALA A 61 -5.52 -2.99 5.08
N GLU A 62 -5.86 -2.88 3.79
CA GLU A 62 -7.25 -2.86 3.32
C GLU A 62 -8.01 -4.15 3.67
N ARG A 63 -7.35 -5.32 3.53
CA ARG A 63 -7.94 -6.62 3.89
C ARG A 63 -8.21 -6.74 5.38
N GLU A 64 -7.30 -6.25 6.23
CA GLU A 64 -7.47 -6.25 7.68
C GLU A 64 -8.65 -5.37 8.10
N GLU A 65 -8.75 -4.17 7.53
CA GLU A 65 -9.85 -3.26 7.82
C GLU A 65 -11.20 -3.84 7.37
N LEU A 66 -11.24 -4.44 6.18
CA LEU A 66 -12.45 -5.09 5.67
C LEU A 66 -12.91 -6.24 6.58
N ASN A 67 -11.97 -7.02 7.12
CA ASN A 67 -12.29 -8.07 8.08
C ASN A 67 -12.81 -7.53 9.41
N ARG A 68 -12.26 -6.41 9.90
CA ARG A 68 -12.72 -5.73 11.11
C ARG A 68 -14.16 -5.22 10.93
N LEU A 69 -14.42 -4.50 9.85
CA LEU A 69 -15.74 -3.97 9.53
C LEU A 69 -16.78 -5.08 9.36
N ARG A 70 -16.40 -6.23 8.77
CA ARG A 70 -17.30 -7.40 8.67
C ARG A 70 -17.67 -7.98 10.04
N LYS A 71 -16.74 -8.01 10.98
CA LYS A 71 -17.01 -8.48 12.35
C LYS A 71 -17.93 -7.51 13.08
N GLU A 72 -17.64 -6.22 13.02
CA GLU A 72 -18.46 -5.18 13.64
C GLU A 72 -19.88 -5.16 13.05
N ASN A 73 -20.02 -5.25 11.73
CA ASN A 73 -21.34 -5.29 11.10
C ASN A 73 -22.16 -6.51 11.55
N ARG A 74 -21.50 -7.65 11.79
CA ARG A 74 -22.16 -8.85 12.33
C ARG A 74 -22.66 -8.60 13.75
N GLN A 75 -21.82 -8.05 14.62
CA GLN A 75 -22.18 -7.71 16.00
C GLN A 75 -23.35 -6.73 16.05
N LEU A 76 -23.28 -5.64 15.27
CA LEU A 76 -24.35 -4.64 15.19
C LEU A 76 -25.68 -5.25 14.70
N ARG A 77 -25.64 -6.19 13.76
CA ARG A 77 -26.85 -6.90 13.30
C ARG A 77 -27.43 -7.78 14.40
N GLU A 78 -26.59 -8.50 15.14
CA GLU A 78 -27.02 -9.33 16.27
C GLU A 78 -27.65 -8.48 17.37
N GLU A 79 -27.02 -7.37 17.75
CA GLU A 79 -27.54 -6.40 18.72
C GLU A 79 -28.90 -5.84 18.29
N ARG A 80 -29.02 -5.40 17.03
CA ARG A 80 -30.29 -4.92 16.46
C ARG A 80 -31.37 -6.00 16.53
N ASP A 81 -31.03 -7.24 16.25
CA ASP A 81 -32.00 -8.35 16.26
C ASP A 81 -32.46 -8.70 17.68
N ILE A 82 -31.57 -8.64 18.67
CA ILE A 82 -31.92 -8.79 20.08
C ILE A 82 -32.89 -7.67 20.51
N LEU A 83 -32.56 -6.41 20.20
CA LEU A 83 -33.41 -5.27 20.51
C LEU A 83 -34.78 -5.38 19.85
N ARG A 84 -34.83 -5.77 18.56
CA ARG A 84 -36.10 -6.00 17.85
C ARG A 84 -36.94 -7.08 18.54
N LYS A 85 -36.35 -8.22 18.90
CA LYS A 85 -37.06 -9.30 19.61
C LYS A 85 -37.61 -8.81 20.95
N ALA A 86 -36.83 -8.03 21.70
CA ALA A 86 -37.28 -7.44 22.96
C ALA A 86 -38.46 -6.49 22.75
N THR A 87 -38.41 -5.60 21.74
CA THR A 87 -39.54 -4.68 21.46
C THR A 87 -40.83 -5.41 21.12
N ILE A 88 -40.75 -6.51 20.35
CA ILE A 88 -41.92 -7.33 20.01
C ILE A 88 -42.47 -7.98 21.27
N PHE A 89 -41.61 -8.60 22.09
CA PHE A 89 -42.01 -9.24 23.35
C PHE A 89 -42.75 -8.27 24.29
N PHE A 90 -42.19 -7.07 24.50
CA PHE A 90 -42.81 -6.07 25.36
C PHE A 90 -44.12 -5.50 24.79
N ALA A 91 -44.22 -5.31 23.47
CA ALA A 91 -45.45 -4.89 22.83
C ALA A 91 -46.59 -5.94 22.97
N THR A 92 -46.26 -7.23 22.92
CA THR A 92 -47.25 -8.30 23.11
C THR A 92 -47.69 -8.46 24.56
N GLU A 93 -46.80 -8.27 25.54
CA GLU A 93 -47.12 -8.33 26.98
C GLU A 93 -47.99 -7.15 27.43
N THR A 94 -47.72 -5.94 26.92
CA THR A 94 -48.44 -4.72 27.32
C THR A 94 -49.82 -4.56 26.69
N GLY A 95 -50.12 -5.26 25.59
CA GLY A 95 -51.43 -5.29 24.95
C GLY A 95 -52.42 -6.31 25.52
N GLN A 96 -52.03 -7.10 26.54
CA GLN A 96 -52.86 -8.12 27.20
C GLN A 96 -53.44 -7.65 28.56
N LYS A 97 -53.38 -6.36 28.88
CA LYS A 97 -54.00 -5.76 30.08
C LYS A 97 -55.15 -4.83 29.74
#